data_AF-A0A1G3QCM8-F1
#
_entry.id   AF-A0A1G3QCM8-F1
#
_cell.length_a   1.000
_cell.length_b   1.000
_cell.length_c   1.000
_cell.angle_alpha   90.00
_cell.angle_beta   90.00
_cell.angle_gamma   90.00
#
_symmetry.space_group_name_H-M   'P 1'
#
loop_
_entity.id
_entity.type
_entity.pdbx_description
1 polymer ?
#
loop_
_entity_poly.entity_id
_entity_poly.type
_entity_poly.pdbx_seq_one_letter_code
_entity_poly.pdbx_strand_id
1 'polypeptide(L)'
;MKYLERPIPLNSGVAVIVDAPNKLKNIILARFLARGFAVKAINASDFYSINDVFDIRDFKKVSYIGQNENFLSLEKAYNNLFKMHFYNYEVNKAEVLAEMRNRWNVQYLILLDVKSFGGGWGRAIDLRTNDIVWIENSGVSLTADTEKLIDRFIDSMTGKR
;
A
#
# COMPACT_ATOMS: atom_id res chain seq x y z
N MET A 1 -15.98 3.88 -11.10
CA MET A 1 -16.63 3.08 -10.03
C MET A 1 -16.31 3.76 -8.71
N LYS A 2 -17.29 3.97 -7.83
CA LYS A 2 -17.11 4.65 -6.54
C LYS A 2 -17.84 3.89 -5.44
N TYR A 3 -17.17 3.71 -4.31
CA TYR A 3 -17.68 3.10 -3.09
C TYR A 3 -17.24 3.95 -1.90
N LEU A 4 -18.18 4.22 -0.99
CA LEU A 4 -17.92 4.90 0.28
C LEU A 4 -18.83 4.23 1.31
N GLU A 5 -18.24 3.52 2.27
CA GLU A 5 -18.98 2.92 3.38
C GLU A 5 -19.33 3.99 4.41
N ARG A 6 -18.33 4.78 4.82
CA ARG A 6 -18.45 5.89 5.75
C ARG A 6 -17.45 7.01 5.43
N PRO A 7 -17.83 8.28 5.60
CA PRO A 7 -16.91 9.40 5.41
C PRO A 7 -15.70 9.32 6.35
N ILE A 8 -14.52 9.68 5.82
CA ILE A 8 -13.32 9.86 6.63
C ILE A 8 -13.34 11.26 7.23
N PRO A 9 -13.31 11.42 8.58
CA PRO A 9 -13.30 12.73 9.21
C PRO A 9 -12.08 13.56 8.83
N LEU A 10 -12.29 14.87 8.66
CA LEU A 10 -11.20 15.84 8.62
C LEU A 10 -10.51 15.86 9.99
N ASN A 11 -9.20 16.06 10.04
CA ASN A 11 -8.31 15.92 11.21
C ASN A 11 -7.93 14.48 11.61
N SER A 12 -8.43 13.45 10.92
CA SER A 12 -7.93 12.09 11.14
C SER A 12 -6.45 11.95 10.75
N GLY A 13 -5.73 11.12 11.51
CA GLY A 13 -4.37 10.70 11.16
C GLY A 13 -4.42 9.77 9.95
N VAL A 14 -3.73 10.12 8.88
CA VAL A 14 -3.72 9.34 7.64
C VAL A 14 -2.31 9.03 7.18
N ALA A 15 -2.11 7.81 6.71
CA ALA A 15 -0.95 7.41 5.94
C ALA A 15 -1.34 7.43 4.47
N VAL A 16 -0.57 8.11 3.62
CA VAL A 16 -0.82 8.13 2.18
C VAL A 16 0.35 7.49 1.45
N ILE A 17 0.08 6.36 0.81
CA ILE A 17 1.04 5.67 -0.06
C ILE A 17 0.60 5.91 -1.49
N VAL A 18 1.54 6.41 -2.29
CA VAL A 18 1.29 6.76 -3.67
C VAL A 18 2.27 6.00 -4.56
N ASP A 19 1.73 5.30 -5.54
CA ASP A 19 2.48 4.81 -6.69
C ASP A 19 2.47 5.89 -7.79
N ALA A 20 3.50 6.75 -7.76
CA ALA A 20 3.73 7.83 -8.72
C ALA A 20 5.17 8.38 -8.58
N PRO A 21 5.70 9.15 -9.54
CA PRO A 21 6.97 9.86 -9.40
C PRO A 21 6.99 10.81 -8.18
N ASN A 22 8.16 11.01 -7.55
CA ASN A 22 8.31 11.79 -6.31
C ASN A 22 7.69 13.21 -6.39
N LYS A 23 7.75 13.87 -7.55
CA LYS A 23 7.11 15.17 -7.75
C LYS A 23 5.59 15.12 -7.48
N LEU A 24 4.91 14.08 -7.99
CA LEU A 24 3.48 13.90 -7.76
C LEU A 24 3.18 13.48 -6.33
N LYS A 25 4.02 12.64 -5.71
CA LYS A 25 3.86 12.27 -4.29
C LYS A 25 3.82 13.51 -3.40
N ASN A 26 4.74 14.44 -3.59
CA ASN A 26 4.82 15.66 -2.80
C ASN A 26 3.56 16.55 -2.97
N ILE A 27 3.07 16.68 -4.20
CA ILE A 27 1.84 17.43 -4.50
C ILE A 27 0.64 16.79 -3.79
N ILE A 28 0.52 15.46 -3.86
CA ILE A 28 -0.56 14.72 -3.21
C ILE A 28 -0.51 14.91 -1.69
N LEU A 29 0.65 14.70 -1.07
CA LEU A 29 0.81 14.87 0.37
C LEU A 29 0.47 16.30 0.82
N ALA A 30 0.91 17.31 0.06
CA ALA A 30 0.58 18.71 0.32
C ALA A 30 -0.93 18.98 0.23
N ARG A 31 -1.64 18.38 -0.72
CA ARG A 31 -3.11 18.50 -0.86
C ARG A 31 -3.84 17.88 0.34
N PHE A 32 -3.43 16.70 0.79
CA PHE A 32 -4.02 16.10 1.99
C PHE A 32 -3.80 16.97 3.24
N LEU A 33 -2.62 17.55 3.41
CA LEU A 33 -2.34 18.51 4.50
C LEU A 33 -3.21 19.76 4.39
N ALA A 34 -3.31 20.36 3.20
CA ALA A 34 -4.13 21.55 2.95
C ALA A 34 -5.63 21.31 3.22
N ARG A 35 -6.09 20.06 3.09
CA ARG A 35 -7.47 19.65 3.37
C ARG A 35 -7.72 19.31 4.84
N GLY A 36 -6.72 19.44 5.70
CA GLY A 36 -6.86 19.29 7.15
C GLY A 36 -6.61 17.87 7.67
N PHE A 37 -5.94 17.00 6.91
CA PHE A 37 -5.52 15.70 7.42
C PHE A 37 -4.18 15.79 8.16
N ALA A 38 -4.03 14.98 9.22
CA ALA A 38 -2.74 14.77 9.85
C ALA A 38 -1.97 13.70 9.08
N VAL A 39 -1.24 14.12 8.04
CA VAL A 39 -0.56 13.22 7.10
C VAL A 39 0.76 12.72 7.68
N LYS A 40 0.96 11.40 7.66
CA LYS A 40 2.25 10.76 7.84
C LYS A 40 2.75 10.27 6.48
N ALA A 41 3.91 10.77 6.06
CA ALA A 41 4.59 10.26 4.89
C ALA A 41 5.23 8.92 5.25
N ILE A 42 4.87 7.87 4.53
CA ILE A 42 5.42 6.53 4.73
C ILE A 42 5.95 6.07 3.38
N ASN A 43 7.20 5.61 3.34
CA ASN A 43 7.73 5.07 2.10
C ASN A 43 7.18 3.65 1.91
N ALA A 44 6.73 3.33 0.70
CA ALA A 44 6.32 1.96 0.38
C ALA A 44 7.49 0.99 0.61
N SER A 45 8.73 1.44 0.43
CA SER A 45 9.91 0.63 0.76
C SER A 45 9.96 0.22 2.23
N ASP A 46 9.37 0.95 3.16
CA ASP A 46 9.37 0.58 4.59
C ASP A 46 8.47 -0.64 4.85
N PHE A 47 7.52 -0.94 3.95
CA PHE A 47 6.79 -2.21 3.94
C PHE A 47 7.60 -3.36 3.35
N TYR A 48 8.58 -3.05 2.48
CA TYR A 48 9.37 -4.02 1.71
C TYR A 48 10.83 -4.14 2.15
N SER A 49 11.30 -3.31 3.10
CA SER A 49 12.71 -3.23 3.49
C SER A 49 13.06 -4.33 4.48
N ILE A 50 12.83 -5.58 4.07
CA ILE A 50 13.67 -6.73 4.36
C ILE A 50 13.79 -7.52 3.05
N ASN A 51 14.43 -6.91 2.05
CA ASN A 51 14.94 -7.64 0.89
C ASN A 51 16.22 -8.45 1.22
N ASP A 52 16.66 -8.49 2.49
CA ASP A 52 17.91 -9.14 2.92
C ASP A 52 17.73 -10.31 3.90
N VAL A 53 16.52 -10.86 4.05
CA VAL A 53 16.36 -12.21 4.64
C VAL A 53 16.19 -13.23 3.52
N PHE A 54 17.10 -13.15 2.55
CA PHE A 54 17.49 -14.32 1.78
C PHE A 54 18.81 -14.78 2.37
N ASP A 55 18.79 -15.91 3.09
CA ASP A 55 20.03 -16.61 3.26
C ASP A 55 20.38 -17.24 1.90
N ILE A 56 21.27 -16.61 1.14
CA ILE A 56 21.82 -17.14 -0.13
C ILE A 56 22.33 -18.58 0.06
N ARG A 57 22.62 -19.01 1.30
CA ARG A 57 22.93 -20.40 1.65
C ARG A 57 21.78 -21.38 1.41
N ASP A 58 20.52 -20.97 1.55
CA ASP A 58 19.36 -21.84 1.34
C ASP A 58 19.10 -22.09 -0.15
N PHE A 59 19.25 -21.07 -1.00
CA PHE A 59 19.19 -21.26 -2.46
C PHE A 59 20.36 -22.12 -2.97
N LYS A 60 21.57 -21.91 -2.42
CA LYS A 60 22.73 -22.76 -2.73
C LYS A 60 22.47 -24.21 -2.32
N LYS A 61 21.95 -24.49 -1.11
CA LYS A 61 21.57 -25.86 -0.69
C LYS A 61 20.56 -26.50 -1.64
N VAL A 62 19.52 -25.78 -2.06
CA VAL A 62 18.54 -26.29 -3.02
C VAL A 62 19.17 -26.58 -4.39
N SER A 63 20.11 -25.73 -4.84
CA SER A 63 20.85 -25.96 -6.10
C SER A 63 21.80 -27.17 -6.04
N TYR A 64 22.39 -27.48 -4.88
CA TYR A 64 23.22 -28.68 -4.69
C TYR A 64 22.41 -29.99 -4.63
N ILE A 65 21.13 -29.93 -4.22
CA ILE A 65 20.23 -31.11 -4.22
C ILE A 65 19.81 -31.48 -5.66
N GLY A 66 19.88 -30.54 -6.61
CA GLY A 66 19.53 -30.73 -8.02
C GLY A 66 20.43 -31.68 -8.82
N GLN A 67 21.49 -32.24 -8.24
CA GLN A 67 22.31 -33.27 -8.89
C GLN A 67 21.85 -34.71 -8.60
N ASN A 68 20.93 -34.92 -7.65
CA ASN A 68 20.44 -36.25 -7.30
C ASN A 68 18.91 -36.33 -7.43
N GLU A 69 18.46 -36.94 -8.54
CA GLU A 69 17.19 -37.58 -8.95
C GLU A 69 15.85 -37.47 -8.17
N ASN A 70 15.68 -36.64 -7.14
CA ASN A 70 14.43 -36.54 -6.36
C ASN A 70 13.69 -35.20 -6.58
N PHE A 71 13.16 -35.01 -7.78
CA PHE A 71 12.37 -33.85 -8.20
C PHE A 71 11.19 -33.51 -7.26
N LEU A 72 10.50 -34.52 -6.72
CA LEU A 72 9.38 -34.35 -5.78
C LEU A 72 9.79 -33.77 -4.41
N SER A 73 11.00 -34.06 -3.95
CA SER A 73 11.53 -33.51 -2.70
C SER A 73 11.93 -32.04 -2.82
N LEU A 74 12.42 -31.67 -4.02
CA LEU A 74 12.76 -30.31 -4.42
C LEU A 74 11.52 -29.43 -4.53
N GLU A 75 10.45 -29.94 -5.15
CA GLU A 75 9.18 -29.22 -5.25
C GLU A 75 8.56 -28.97 -3.86
N LYS A 76 8.61 -29.96 -2.97
CA LYS A 76 8.13 -29.81 -1.59
C LYS A 76 8.96 -28.81 -0.79
N ALA A 77 10.29 -28.80 -0.95
CA ALA A 77 11.18 -27.83 -0.30
C ALA A 77 10.92 -26.41 -0.82
N TYR A 78 10.79 -26.23 -2.13
CA TYR A 78 10.46 -24.95 -2.75
C TYR A 78 9.10 -24.41 -2.26
N ASN A 79 8.08 -25.26 -2.24
CA ASN A 79 6.75 -24.90 -1.73
C ASN A 79 6.78 -24.48 -0.26
N ASN A 80 7.60 -25.15 0.57
CA ASN A 80 7.74 -24.78 1.98
C ASN A 80 8.46 -23.43 2.15
N LEU A 81 9.52 -23.18 1.39
CA LEU A 81 10.23 -21.89 1.39
C LEU A 81 9.31 -20.75 0.95
N PHE A 82 8.54 -20.96 -0.12
CA PHE A 82 7.56 -19.98 -0.59
C PHE A 82 6.49 -19.69 0.48
N LYS A 83 5.94 -20.73 1.13
CA LYS A 83 4.95 -20.57 2.21
C LYS A 83 5.51 -19.79 3.40
N MET A 84 6.74 -20.11 3.83
CA MET A 84 7.41 -19.38 4.89
C MET A 84 7.62 -17.91 4.53
N HIS A 85 8.01 -17.63 3.28
CA HIS A 85 8.18 -16.27 2.80
C HIS A 85 6.87 -15.49 2.81
N PHE A 86 5.80 -16.09 2.27
CA PHE A 86 4.47 -15.48 2.29
C PHE A 86 3.98 -15.22 3.72
N TYR A 87 4.20 -16.17 4.64
CA TYR A 87 3.85 -15.99 6.04
C TYR A 87 4.62 -14.84 6.68
N ASN A 88 5.94 -14.78 6.52
CA ASN A 88 6.76 -13.69 7.04
C ASN A 88 6.34 -12.34 6.47
N TYR A 89 6.01 -12.28 5.17
CA TYR A 89 5.49 -11.08 4.54
C TYR A 89 4.18 -10.60 5.17
N GLU A 90 3.21 -11.50 5.39
CA GLU A 90 1.93 -11.13 6.02
C GLU A 90 2.08 -10.78 7.50
N VAL A 91 2.99 -11.43 8.24
CA VAL A 91 3.32 -11.07 9.64
C VAL A 91 3.92 -9.66 9.70
N ASN A 92 4.94 -9.38 8.88
CA ASN A 92 5.58 -8.06 8.84
C ASN A 92 4.59 -6.96 8.47
N LYS A 93 3.74 -7.22 7.48
CA LYS A 93 2.67 -6.30 7.09
C LYS A 93 1.72 -6.03 8.26
N ALA A 94 1.32 -7.06 9.01
CA ALA A 94 0.47 -6.90 10.19
C ALA A 94 1.16 -6.07 11.29
N GLU A 95 2.46 -6.29 11.52
CA GLU A 95 3.26 -5.52 12.48
C GLU A 95 3.37 -4.04 12.09
N VAL A 96 3.68 -3.76 10.83
CA VAL A 96 3.77 -2.39 10.30
C VAL A 96 2.42 -1.67 10.42
N LEU A 97 1.30 -2.33 10.06
CA LEU A 97 -0.04 -1.75 10.21
C LEU A 97 -0.37 -1.49 11.69
N ALA A 98 0.02 -2.39 12.59
CA ALA A 98 -0.13 -2.21 14.02
C ALA A 98 0.73 -1.04 14.54
N GLU A 99 1.96 -0.87 14.04
CA GLU A 99 2.84 0.24 14.40
C GLU A 99 2.28 1.58 13.93
N MET A 100 1.77 1.66 12.69
CA MET A 100 1.09 2.84 12.17
C MET A 100 -0.06 3.28 13.07
N ARG A 101 -0.88 2.33 13.49
CA ARG A 101 -2.01 2.58 14.38
C ARG A 101 -1.54 3.02 15.77
N ASN A 102 -0.67 2.23 16.39
CA ASN A 102 -0.38 2.36 17.82
C ASN A 102 0.68 3.43 18.12
N ARG A 103 1.70 3.58 17.26
CA ARG A 103 2.81 4.53 17.48
C ARG A 103 2.63 5.83 16.71
N TRP A 104 2.14 5.77 15.47
CA TRP A 104 2.07 6.95 14.60
C TRP A 104 0.72 7.65 14.63
N ASN A 105 -0.23 7.12 15.41
CA ASN A 105 -1.60 7.62 15.54
C ASN A 105 -2.30 7.76 14.17
N VAL A 106 -2.02 6.82 13.26
CA VAL A 106 -2.67 6.73 11.96
C VAL A 106 -3.94 5.90 12.09
N GLN A 107 -5.07 6.50 11.72
CA GLN A 107 -6.38 5.86 11.76
C GLN A 107 -6.75 5.25 10.40
N TYR A 108 -6.29 5.87 9.30
CA TYR A 108 -6.61 5.43 7.95
C TYR A 108 -5.36 5.29 7.09
N LEU A 109 -5.29 4.20 6.32
CA LEU A 109 -4.30 4.00 5.28
C LEU A 109 -4.95 4.25 3.92
N ILE A 110 -4.39 5.21 3.18
CA ILE A 110 -4.86 5.61 1.86
C ILE A 110 -3.82 5.17 0.84
N LEU A 111 -4.27 4.38 -0.14
CA LEU A 111 -3.45 3.85 -1.21
C LEU A 111 -3.94 4.48 -2.51
N LEU A 112 -3.04 5.15 -3.23
CA LEU A 112 -3.32 5.84 -4.48
C LEU A 112 -2.36 5.36 -5.57
N ASP A 113 -2.91 5.10 -6.75
CA ASP A 113 -2.17 4.90 -7.99
C ASP A 113 -2.64 5.98 -8.95
N VAL A 114 -1.71 6.85 -9.34
CA VAL A 114 -2.03 8.08 -10.08
C VAL A 114 -1.10 8.17 -11.28
N LYS A 115 -1.70 8.12 -12.46
CA LYS A 115 -1.00 8.23 -13.73
C LYS A 115 -0.89 9.68 -14.16
N SER A 116 0.18 9.99 -14.89
CA SER A 116 0.45 11.34 -15.41
C SER A 116 -0.62 11.86 -16.39
N PHE A 117 -1.47 10.99 -16.96
CA PHE A 117 -2.51 11.33 -17.94
C PHE A 117 -3.93 11.36 -17.34
N GLY A 118 -4.05 11.80 -16.09
CA GLY A 118 -5.36 12.12 -15.50
C GLY A 118 -6.25 10.91 -15.17
N GLY A 119 -5.66 9.71 -15.05
CA GLY A 119 -6.33 8.49 -14.61
C GLY A 119 -5.69 7.96 -13.33
N GLY A 120 -6.47 7.28 -12.50
CA GLY A 120 -5.97 6.73 -11.25
C GLY A 120 -7.05 6.04 -10.44
N TRP A 121 -6.62 5.25 -9.47
CA TRP A 121 -7.52 4.63 -8.52
C TRP A 121 -6.99 4.83 -7.10
N GLY A 122 -7.90 4.74 -6.16
CA GLY A 122 -7.60 4.90 -4.76
C GLY A 122 -8.45 3.99 -3.90
N ARG A 123 -7.92 3.61 -2.74
CA ARG A 123 -8.68 3.00 -1.67
C ARG A 123 -8.23 3.53 -0.31
N ALA A 124 -9.15 3.55 0.64
CA ALA A 124 -8.84 3.85 2.03
C ALA A 124 -9.28 2.70 2.93
N ILE A 125 -8.44 2.37 3.90
CA ILE A 125 -8.61 1.28 4.85
C ILE A 125 -8.62 1.88 6.25
N ASP A 126 -9.61 1.54 7.07
CA ASP A 126 -9.61 1.90 8.49
C ASP A 126 -8.71 0.92 9.25
N LEU A 127 -7.63 1.40 9.86
CA LEU A 127 -6.66 0.55 10.55
C LEU A 127 -7.17 0.01 11.89
N ARG A 128 -8.32 0.48 12.37
CA ARG A 128 -8.95 -0.02 13.61
C ARG A 128 -9.69 -1.31 13.35
N THR A 129 -10.40 -1.39 12.22
CA THR A 129 -11.22 -2.56 11.85
C THR A 129 -10.60 -3.38 10.72
N ASN A 130 -9.63 -2.81 10.00
CA ASN A 130 -9.05 -3.31 8.74
C ASN A 130 -10.04 -3.40 7.57
N ASP A 131 -11.16 -2.68 7.65
CA ASP A 131 -12.16 -2.64 6.58
C ASP A 131 -11.84 -1.57 5.54
N ILE A 132 -12.23 -1.83 4.30
CA ILE A 132 -12.15 -0.85 3.22
C ILE A 132 -13.32 0.12 3.36
N VAL A 133 -13.04 1.39 3.64
CA VAL A 133 -14.08 2.41 3.83
C VAL A 133 -14.34 3.23 2.58
N TRP A 134 -13.41 3.26 1.63
CA TRP A 134 -13.55 4.01 0.38
C TRP A 134 -12.78 3.33 -0.75
N ILE A 135 -13.37 3.31 -1.94
CA ILE A 135 -12.72 2.94 -3.20
C ILE A 135 -13.21 3.88 -4.29
N GLU A 136 -12.30 4.42 -5.08
CA GLU A 136 -12.67 5.12 -6.30
C GLU A 136 -11.72 4.75 -7.43
N ASN A 137 -12.29 4.56 -8.61
CA ASN A 137 -11.54 4.42 -9.85
C ASN A 137 -11.97 5.51 -10.83
N SER A 138 -11.02 6.33 -11.22
CA SER A 138 -11.11 7.33 -12.27
C SER A 138 -10.51 6.81 -13.56
N GLY A 139 -11.32 6.80 -14.62
CA GLY A 139 -10.81 6.57 -15.97
C GLY A 139 -9.76 7.59 -16.37
N VAL A 140 -8.97 7.22 -17.38
CA VAL A 140 -7.99 8.12 -18.00
C VAL A 140 -8.73 9.28 -18.66
N SER A 141 -8.30 10.50 -18.34
CA SER A 141 -8.80 11.71 -19.01
C SER A 141 -7.62 12.54 -19.48
N LEU A 142 -7.52 12.71 -20.79
CA LEU A 142 -6.45 13.45 -21.45
C LEU A 142 -6.45 14.95 -21.09
N THR A 143 -7.53 15.45 -20.49
CA THR A 143 -7.69 16.85 -20.07
C THR A 143 -7.70 17.02 -18.55
N ALA A 144 -7.63 15.93 -17.78
CA ALA A 144 -7.71 16.00 -16.33
C ALA A 144 -6.36 16.36 -15.71
N ASP A 145 -6.35 17.49 -15.02
CA ASP A 145 -5.28 17.90 -14.12
C ASP A 145 -5.19 16.92 -12.93
N THR A 146 -3.98 16.41 -12.66
CA THR A 146 -3.71 15.51 -11.55
C THR A 146 -4.13 16.13 -10.22
N GLU A 147 -3.96 17.44 -10.03
CA GLU A 147 -4.34 18.09 -8.77
C GLU A 147 -5.86 18.06 -8.55
N LYS A 148 -6.62 18.34 -9.60
CA LYS A 148 -8.09 18.26 -9.56
C LYS A 148 -8.59 16.83 -9.31
N LEU A 149 -7.89 15.83 -9.85
CA LEU A 149 -8.20 14.43 -9.59
C LEU A 149 -8.03 14.10 -8.10
N ILE A 150 -6.94 14.55 -7.49
CA ILE A 150 -6.66 14.32 -6.06
C ILE A 150 -7.65 15.07 -5.17
N ASP A 151 -7.94 16.33 -5.50
CA ASP A 151 -8.97 17.09 -4.81
C ASP A 151 -10.32 16.37 -4.85
N ARG A 152 -10.71 15.83 -6.02
CA ARG A 152 -11.92 15.02 -6.16
C ARG A 152 -11.89 13.75 -5.32
N PHE A 153 -10.75 13.05 -5.26
CA PHE A 153 -10.59 11.88 -4.39
C PHE A 153 -10.76 12.23 -2.91
N ILE A 154 -10.16 13.34 -2.47
CA ILE A 154 -10.29 13.83 -1.10
C ILE A 154 -11.74 14.22 -0.78
N ASP A 155 -12.42 14.93 -1.68
CA ASP A 155 -13.82 15.30 -1.51
C ASP A 155 -14.70 14.04 -1.45
N SER A 156 -14.43 13.07 -2.34
CA SER A 156 -15.14 11.80 -2.39
C SER A 156 -15.00 10.97 -1.11
N MET A 157 -13.79 10.81 -0.56
CA MET A 157 -13.55 10.04 0.67
C MET A 157 -14.08 10.74 1.92
N THR A 158 -14.19 12.07 1.90
CA THR A 158 -14.76 12.87 3.00
C THR A 158 -16.28 13.02 2.90
N GLY A 159 -16.90 12.46 1.87
CA GLY A 159 -18.34 12.54 1.64
C GLY A 159 -18.81 13.90 1.10
N LYS A 160 -17.89 14.79 0.72
CA LYS A 160 -18.22 16.03 0.02
C LYS A 160 -18.59 15.72 -1.44
N ARG A 161 -19.62 16.37 -1.94
CA ARG A 161 -20.07 16.26 -3.34
C ARG A 161 -19.50 17.41 -4.16
#